data_AF-A0A642V046-F1
#
_entry.id   AF-A0A642V046-F1
#
_cell.length_a   1.000
_cell.length_b   1.000
_cell.length_c   1.000
_cell.angle_alpha   90.00
_cell.angle_beta   90.00
_cell.angle_gamma   90.00
#
_symmetry.space_group_name_H-M   'P 1'
#
loop_
_entity.id
_entity.type
_entity.pdbx_description
1 polymer ?
#
loop_
_entity_poly.entity_id
_entity_poly.type
_entity_poly.pdbx_seq_one_letter_code
_entity_poly.pdbx_strand_id
1 'polypeptide(L)'
;MQTKLYRRHSGRPGNLKEQTMEDLMKRKGGGEVLRKAVSGMLPKNRLRKFRLERLKTFEGSQNGYAQNIMASYDMTPQVKAARRKMHQKPKSKSSPTTAT
;
A
#
# COMPACT_ATOMS: atom_id res chain seq x y z
N MET A 1 -6.93 -13.82 -11.82
CA MET A 1 -7.42 -12.54 -11.26
C MET A 1 -8.71 -12.02 -11.90
N GLN A 2 -9.07 -12.44 -13.12
CA GLN A 2 -10.25 -11.90 -13.82
C GLN A 2 -11.61 -12.39 -13.29
N THR A 3 -11.65 -13.47 -12.51
CA THR A 3 -12.90 -14.09 -12.06
C THR A 3 -13.66 -13.28 -11.02
N LYS A 4 -12.96 -12.51 -10.17
CA LYS A 4 -13.64 -11.73 -9.11
C LYS A 4 -14.13 -10.39 -9.65
N LEU A 5 -15.44 -10.18 -9.53
CA LEU A 5 -16.10 -8.93 -9.90
C LEU A 5 -16.38 -8.07 -8.65
N TYR A 6 -16.03 -6.78 -8.74
CA TYR A 6 -16.38 -5.75 -7.77
C TYR A 6 -17.58 -4.95 -8.29
N ARG A 7 -18.68 -5.00 -7.55
CA ARG A 7 -19.93 -4.33 -7.90
C ARG A 7 -20.13 -3.08 -7.06
N ARG A 8 -20.66 -2.02 -7.67
CA ARG A 8 -21.20 -0.85 -6.98
C ARG A 8 -22.44 -0.34 -7.69
N HIS A 9 -23.40 0.14 -6.93
CA HIS A 9 -24.62 0.73 -7.45
C HIS A 9 -24.81 2.11 -6.83
N SER A 10 -25.26 3.10 -7.61
CA SER A 10 -25.48 4.46 -7.10
C SER A 10 -26.88 4.67 -6.51
N GLY A 11 -27.80 3.72 -6.70
CA GLY A 11 -29.22 3.84 -6.34
C GLY A 11 -30.14 4.17 -7.53
N ARG A 12 -29.60 4.72 -8.63
CA ARG A 12 -30.36 5.00 -9.86
C ARG A 12 -30.55 3.72 -10.70
N PRO A 13 -31.78 3.38 -11.14
CA PRO A 13 -32.02 2.23 -12.01
C PRO A 13 -31.12 2.22 -13.24
N GLY A 14 -30.57 1.05 -13.58
CA GLY A 14 -29.66 0.86 -14.72
C GLY A 14 -28.20 1.24 -14.47
N ASN A 15 -27.84 1.81 -13.31
CA ASN A 15 -26.47 2.27 -13.03
C ASN A 15 -25.66 1.27 -12.18
N LEU A 16 -25.72 -0.02 -12.53
CA LEU A 16 -24.87 -1.05 -11.93
C LEU A 16 -23.49 -1.00 -12.59
N LYS A 17 -22.44 -0.80 -11.77
CA LYS A 17 -21.06 -0.78 -12.25
C LYS A 17 -20.33 -1.99 -11.74
N GLU A 18 -19.83 -2.79 -12.66
CA GLU A 18 -19.01 -3.96 -12.38
C GLU A 18 -17.59 -3.75 -12.90
N GLN A 19 -16.60 -4.24 -12.17
CA GLN A 19 -15.19 -4.14 -12.52
C GLN A 19 -14.49 -5.44 -12.13
N THR A 20 -13.63 -5.96 -12.99
CA THR A 20 -12.79 -7.09 -12.62
C THR A 20 -11.74 -6.66 -11.58
N MET A 21 -11.19 -7.62 -10.83
CA MET A 21 -10.08 -7.34 -9.92
C MET A 21 -8.89 -6.72 -10.67
N GLU A 22 -8.59 -7.21 -11.87
CA GLU A 22 -7.48 -6.71 -12.66
C GLU A 22 -7.68 -5.24 -13.05
N ASP A 23 -8.87 -4.88 -13.52
CA ASP A 23 -9.18 -3.49 -13.86
C ASP A 23 -9.13 -2.58 -12.63
N LEU A 24 -9.58 -3.08 -11.48
CA LEU A 24 -9.51 -2.32 -10.23
C LEU A 24 -8.05 -2.07 -9.82
N MET A 25 -7.19 -3.08 -9.93
CA MET A 25 -5.76 -2.96 -9.64
C MET A 25 -5.06 -2.01 -10.61
N LYS A 26 -5.36 -2.07 -11.90
CA LYS A 26 -4.83 -1.13 -12.89
C LYS A 26 -5.22 0.32 -12.61
N ARG A 27 -6.47 0.56 -12.18
CA ARG A 27 -6.99 1.92 -11.96
C ARG A 27 -6.57 2.54 -10.62
N LYS A 28 -6.49 1.73 -9.56
CA LYS A 28 -6.31 2.22 -8.18
C LYS A 28 -5.17 1.57 -7.40
N GLY A 29 -4.52 0.54 -7.95
CA GLY A 29 -3.53 -0.27 -7.26
C GLY A 29 -4.12 -1.48 -6.51
N GLY A 30 -3.25 -2.42 -6.14
CA GLY A 30 -3.55 -3.56 -5.27
C GLY A 30 -3.93 -3.16 -3.83
N GLY A 31 -3.48 -2.01 -3.35
CA GLY A 31 -3.82 -1.48 -2.02
C GLY A 31 -5.31 -1.26 -1.83
N GLU A 32 -6.03 -0.82 -2.85
CA GLU A 32 -7.49 -0.67 -2.80
C GLU A 32 -8.21 -2.04 -2.70
N VAL A 33 -7.69 -3.07 -3.38
CA VAL A 33 -8.22 -4.44 -3.26
C VAL A 33 -8.10 -4.93 -1.82
N LEU A 34 -6.93 -4.74 -1.21
CA LEU A 34 -6.69 -5.09 0.18
C LEU A 34 -7.59 -4.29 1.13
N ARG A 35 -7.72 -2.98 0.90
CA ARG A 35 -8.57 -2.09 1.71
C ARG A 35 -10.04 -2.52 1.65
N LYS A 36 -10.55 -2.91 0.49
CA LYS A 36 -11.93 -3.44 0.34
C LYS A 36 -12.12 -4.75 1.10
N ALA A 37 -11.14 -5.65 1.06
CA ALA A 37 -11.20 -6.91 1.79
C ALA A 37 -11.24 -6.69 3.31
N VAL A 38 -10.30 -5.91 3.86
CA VAL A 38 -10.25 -5.58 5.30
C VAL A 38 -11.51 -4.84 5.74
N SER A 39 -12.01 -3.92 4.91
CA SER A 39 -13.27 -3.23 5.16
C SER A 39 -14.46 -4.18 5.31
N GLY A 40 -14.49 -5.29 4.56
CA GLY A 40 -15.51 -6.33 4.68
C GLY A 40 -15.39 -7.19 5.94
N MET A 41 -14.16 -7.39 6.43
CA MET A 41 -13.87 -8.17 7.64
C MET A 41 -14.11 -7.39 8.94
N LEU A 42 -14.06 -6.06 8.90
CA LEU A 42 -14.31 -5.21 10.06
C LEU A 42 -15.79 -5.20 10.49
N PRO A 43 -16.08 -5.16 11.80
CA PRO A 43 -17.45 -5.00 12.30
C PRO A 43 -18.13 -3.76 11.73
N LYS A 44 -19.41 -3.89 11.35
CA LYS A 44 -20.19 -2.79 10.76
C LYS A 44 -20.70 -1.84 11.85
N ASN A 45 -19.83 -0.96 12.34
CA ASN A 45 -20.15 0.06 13.33
C ASN A 45 -19.56 1.44 12.97
N ARG A 46 -19.81 2.47 13.81
CA ARG A 46 -19.29 3.83 13.61
C ARG A 46 -17.76 3.93 13.62
N LEU A 47 -17.07 2.99 14.27
CA LEU A 47 -15.60 2.94 14.36
C LEU A 47 -14.93 2.30 13.14
N ARG A 48 -15.71 1.65 12.26
CA ARG A 48 -15.19 0.96 11.07
C ARG A 48 -14.37 1.89 10.17
N LYS A 49 -14.86 3.11 9.94
CA LYS A 49 -14.17 4.11 9.09
C LYS A 49 -12.81 4.49 9.68
N PHE A 50 -12.77 4.84 10.97
CA PHE A 50 -11.55 5.23 11.67
C PHE A 50 -10.52 4.09 11.72
N ARG A 51 -10.96 2.84 11.95
CA ARG A 51 -10.06 1.67 11.91
C ARG A 51 -9.50 1.44 10.51
N LEU A 52 -10.31 1.59 9.48
CA LEU A 52 -9.87 1.44 8.09
C LEU A 52 -8.89 2.52 7.66
N GLU A 53 -8.99 3.74 8.20
CA GLU A 53 -8.05 4.84 7.92
C GLU A 53 -6.65 4.62 8.50
N ARG A 54 -6.52 3.79 9.55
CA ARG A 54 -5.23 3.39 10.12
C ARG A 54 -4.48 2.40 9.24
N LEU A 55 -5.18 1.66 8.38
CA LEU A 55 -4.54 0.80 7.40
C LEU A 55 -3.88 1.66 6.30
N LYS A 56 -2.55 1.63 6.25
CA LYS A 56 -1.75 2.31 5.21
C LYS A 56 -1.21 1.27 4.24
N THR A 57 -1.63 1.35 2.97
CA THR A 57 -1.24 0.41 1.90
C THR A 57 -0.38 1.11 0.86
N PHE A 58 0.65 0.43 0.36
CA PHE A 58 1.58 0.91 -0.66
C PHE A 58 1.83 -0.22 -1.67
N GLU A 59 1.99 0.11 -2.95
CA GLU A 59 2.29 -0.88 -4.00
C GLU A 59 3.77 -1.31 -3.98
N GLY A 60 4.66 -0.43 -3.53
CA GLY A 60 6.11 -0.62 -3.55
C GLY A 60 6.74 -0.72 -2.16
N SER A 61 8.05 -0.96 -2.15
CA SER A 61 8.83 -1.10 -0.91
C SER A 61 9.05 0.22 -0.15
N GLN A 62 8.88 1.38 -0.80
CA GLN A 62 9.08 2.67 -0.14
C GLN A 62 7.79 3.20 0.47
N ASN A 63 7.87 3.64 1.73
CA ASN A 63 6.78 4.27 2.45
C ASN A 63 7.29 5.31 3.46
N GLY A 64 6.52 6.38 3.69
CA GLY A 64 6.86 7.46 4.63
C GLY A 64 6.78 7.06 6.11
N TYR A 65 6.41 5.82 6.42
CA TYR A 65 6.22 5.32 7.78
C TYR A 65 7.34 4.40 8.27
N ALA A 66 8.38 4.16 7.46
CA ALA A 66 9.46 3.22 7.79
C ALA A 66 10.14 3.47 9.16
N GLN A 67 10.17 4.72 9.63
CA GLN A 67 10.76 5.10 10.91
C GLN A 67 9.88 4.71 12.11
N ASN A 68 8.56 4.79 11.96
CA ASN A 68 7.58 4.64 13.04
C ASN A 68 7.03 3.20 13.19
N ILE A 69 7.50 2.27 12.36
CA ILE A 69 7.18 0.85 12.50
C ILE A 69 7.85 0.35 13.79
N MET A 70 7.04 -0.15 14.72
CA MET A 70 7.52 -0.72 15.97
C MET A 70 8.44 -1.91 15.66
N ALA A 71 9.68 -1.84 16.15
CA ALA A 71 10.56 -3.00 16.15
C ALA A 71 10.21 -3.84 17.39
N SER A 72 9.66 -5.04 17.20
CA SER A 72 9.60 -6.02 18.27
C SER A 72 11.02 -6.36 18.74
N TYR A 73 11.18 -6.71 20.02
CA TYR A 73 12.45 -7.04 20.65
C TYR A 73 13.24 -8.10 19.84
N ASP A 74 12.53 -9.10 19.31
CA ASP A 74 13.08 -10.23 18.55
C ASP A 74 13.62 -9.87 17.16
N MET A 75 13.21 -8.71 16.61
CA MET A 75 13.58 -8.27 15.26
C MET A 75 14.65 -7.17 15.27
N THR A 76 15.09 -6.73 16.45
CA THR A 76 16.00 -5.59 16.61
C THR A 76 17.33 -5.68 15.86
N PRO A 77 18.01 -6.85 15.75
CA PRO A 77 19.31 -6.91 15.05
C PRO A 77 19.14 -6.84 13.53
N GLN A 78 18.17 -7.57 13.00
CA GLN A 78 17.91 -7.68 11.56
C GLN A 78 17.32 -6.37 11.01
N VAL A 79 16.41 -5.74 11.75
CA VAL A 79 15.81 -4.46 11.40
C VAL A 79 16.84 -3.32 11.49
N LYS A 80 17.73 -3.30 12.49
CA LYS A 80 18.87 -2.35 12.53
C LYS A 80 19.84 -2.58 11.37
N ALA A 81 20.17 -3.83 11.05
CA ALA A 81 21.06 -4.17 9.94
C ALA A 81 20.46 -3.79 8.57
N ALA A 82 19.16 -4.06 8.36
CA ALA A 82 18.43 -3.67 7.15
C ALA A 82 18.31 -2.14 7.03
N ARG A 83 18.00 -1.43 8.13
CA ARG A 83 18.03 0.05 8.18
C ARG A 83 19.41 0.60 7.84
N ARG A 84 20.50 0.01 8.38
CA ARG A 84 21.88 0.41 8.06
C ARG A 84 22.22 0.22 6.58
N LYS A 85 21.80 -0.92 5.99
CA LYS A 85 22.00 -1.21 4.56
C LYS A 85 21.21 -0.26 3.64
N MET A 86 19.98 0.10 4.02
CA MET A 86 19.15 1.08 3.29
C MET A 86 19.78 2.48 3.24
N HIS A 87 20.42 2.93 4.33
CA HIS A 87 21.09 4.23 4.41
C HIS A 87 22.49 4.23 3.76
N GLN A 88 23.06 3.06 3.45
CA GLN A 88 24.40 2.90 2.84
C GLN A 88 24.37 2.71 1.31
N LYS A 89 23.24 2.93 0.63
CA LYS A 89 23.26 2.88 -0.84
C LYS A 89 24.22 3.97 -1.35
N PRO A 90 25.31 3.62 -2.07
CA PRO A 90 26.35 4.57 -2.38
C PRO A 90 25.81 5.66 -3.31
N LYS A 91 26.13 6.92 -2.99
CA LYS A 91 25.96 8.07 -3.90
C LYS A 91 26.51 7.65 -5.27
N SER A 92 25.66 7.65 -6.29
CA SER A 92 26.08 7.47 -7.68
C SER A 92 27.22 8.45 -7.97
N LYS A 93 28.37 7.92 -8.39
CA LYS A 93 29.56 8.69 -8.74
C LYS A 93 29.17 9.79 -9.75
N SER A 94 29.30 11.05 -9.37
CA SER A 94 29.32 12.17 -10.32
C SER A 94 30.56 12.04 -11.18
N SER A 95 30.40 11.88 -12.49
CA SER A 95 31.49 11.98 -13.47
C SER A 95 32.12 13.38 -13.41
N PRO A 96 33.46 13.52 -13.34
CA PRO A 96 34.08 14.83 -13.43
C PRO A 96 33.99 15.32 -14.88
N THR A 97 33.30 16.44 -15.10
CA THR A 97 33.31 17.17 -16.38
C THR A 97 34.68 17.80 -16.56
N THR A 98 35.43 17.38 -17.58
CA THR A 98 36.71 17.98 -17.97
C THR A 98 36.47 19.41 -18.46
N ALA A 99 37.08 20.40 -17.80
CA ALA A 99 37.09 21.79 -18.26
C ALA A 99 38.15 21.95 -19.35
N THR A 100 37.74 22.51 -20.50
CA THR A 100 38.59 23.03 -21.58
C THR A 100 38.92 24.49 -21.32
#